data_AF-A0A673C6U3-F1
#
_entry.id   AF-A0A673C6U3-F1
#
_cell.length_a   1.000
_cell.length_b   1.000
_cell.length_c   1.000
_cell.angle_alpha   90.00
_cell.angle_beta   90.00
_cell.angle_gamma   90.00
#
_symmetry.space_group_name_H-M   'P 1'
#
loop_
_entity.id
_entity.type
_entity.pdbx_description
1 polymer ?
#
loop_
_entity_poly.entity_id
_entity_poly.type
_entity_poly.pdbx_seq_one_letter_code
_entity_poly.pdbx_strand_id
1 'polypeptide(L)'
;SPHPHPPHPQSPPKFNHFFLVPVSTFPQNFLKICHPPITTEIHNFLSYLANRQRLFFFFCDDTCSPRLRTLRQCVAGDGSVKLGPGARNQCENAMTALLSTPLHGCQCKRGMKKEKNCLSIYWSLHQSVLHVNRCLDAAKACNIDETCQKIRTEYVSACIQPSARSGPCNRPRCNKALRKFFDRVPPDYTHELLFCPCTDTACAERRRQTIVPSCSYEDKDKPNCLAQLRICKADYVCRSRWAQFQYDCQPSDLSASGCKQENYGACLLAYTGLIGSTITPNYLDNSTSNVGPWCSCAASGNHREQCNDFLTFFHDNICLSE
;
A
#
# COMPACT_ATOMS: atom_id res chain seq x y z
N SER A 1 -11.12 9.04 79.76
CA SER A 1 -10.03 8.94 78.78
C SER A 1 -10.51 8.23 77.53
N PRO A 2 -9.98 8.54 76.34
CA PRO A 2 -10.86 8.84 75.21
C PRO A 2 -10.84 7.83 74.05
N HIS A 3 -12.02 7.64 73.44
CA HIS A 3 -12.15 7.32 72.03
C HIS A 3 -13.00 8.41 71.36
N PRO A 4 -12.41 9.33 70.55
CA PRO A 4 -13.14 10.40 69.88
C PRO A 4 -13.93 9.95 68.63
N HIS A 5 -14.87 10.81 68.25
CA HIS A 5 -15.83 10.67 67.13
C HIS A 5 -15.20 10.81 65.71
N PRO A 6 -15.95 10.49 64.63
CA PRO A 6 -15.43 10.32 63.27
C PRO A 6 -15.42 11.62 62.44
N PRO A 7 -14.83 11.58 61.22
CA PRO A 7 -15.26 12.48 60.15
C PRO A 7 -15.60 11.82 58.80
N HIS A 8 -16.45 12.55 58.08
CA HIS A 8 -17.09 12.38 56.75
C HIS A 8 -16.29 11.81 55.56
N PRO A 9 -16.99 11.38 54.48
CA PRO A 9 -16.39 10.98 53.22
C PRO A 9 -15.91 12.19 52.39
N GLN A 10 -14.79 12.05 51.68
CA GLN A 10 -14.31 13.02 50.70
C GLN A 10 -14.68 12.61 49.26
N SER A 11 -14.91 13.63 48.43
CA SER A 11 -15.45 13.56 47.07
C SER A 11 -14.34 13.57 45.99
N PRO A 12 -14.64 13.41 44.68
CA PRO A 12 -13.69 12.80 43.72
C PRO A 12 -12.85 13.80 42.89
N PRO A 13 -11.75 13.33 42.26
CA PRO A 13 -11.09 14.05 41.17
C PRO A 13 -11.85 13.95 39.84
N LYS A 14 -11.80 15.05 39.09
CA LYS A 14 -12.38 15.30 37.75
C LYS A 14 -11.23 15.49 36.73
N PHE A 15 -11.36 15.35 35.41
CA PHE A 15 -12.52 15.10 34.53
C PHE A 15 -12.03 14.55 33.14
N ASN A 16 -12.95 14.46 32.17
CA ASN A 16 -12.78 14.50 30.70
C ASN A 16 -12.19 13.28 29.96
N HIS A 17 -12.77 12.76 28.87
CA HIS A 17 -14.02 13.07 28.15
C HIS A 17 -14.85 11.78 27.93
N PHE A 18 -16.16 11.85 28.18
CA PHE A 18 -17.12 10.99 27.50
C PHE A 18 -17.63 11.71 26.24
N PHE A 19 -17.61 11.05 25.09
CA PHE A 19 -18.53 11.37 24.00
C PHE A 19 -19.66 10.34 24.02
N LEU A 20 -20.83 10.75 24.49
CA LEU A 20 -22.07 10.02 24.27
C LEU A 20 -22.64 10.46 22.93
N VAL A 21 -22.56 9.59 21.93
CA VAL A 21 -23.32 9.75 20.67
C VAL A 21 -24.71 9.13 20.91
N PRO A 22 -25.81 9.85 20.63
CA PRO A 22 -27.15 9.37 20.93
C PRO A 22 -27.53 8.12 20.11
N VAL A 23 -28.20 7.18 20.78
CA VAL A 23 -28.67 5.91 20.18
C VAL A 23 -29.97 6.16 19.41
N SER A 24 -29.87 6.60 18.16
CA SER A 24 -31.04 6.82 17.31
C SER A 24 -30.80 6.60 15.81
N THR A 25 -30.12 5.52 15.42
CA THR A 25 -30.12 4.98 14.03
C THR A 25 -29.60 3.52 13.93
N PHE A 26 -29.77 2.70 14.98
CA PHE A 26 -29.55 1.25 14.89
C PHE A 26 -30.88 0.49 14.76
N PRO A 27 -31.39 0.24 13.54
CA PRO A 27 -32.42 -0.76 13.34
C PRO A 27 -31.81 -2.16 13.55
N GLN A 28 -32.24 -2.77 14.65
CA GLN A 28 -32.43 -4.21 14.87
C GLN A 28 -32.04 -5.13 13.69
N ASN A 29 -30.98 -5.94 13.88
CA ASN A 29 -30.95 -7.39 13.57
C ASN A 29 -29.55 -7.98 13.83
N PHE A 30 -29.36 -8.59 15.01
CA PHE A 30 -28.18 -9.41 15.30
C PHE A 30 -28.62 -10.68 16.04
N LEU A 31 -28.90 -11.74 15.29
CA LEU A 31 -29.24 -13.05 15.85
C LEU A 31 -27.96 -13.79 16.26
N LYS A 32 -27.89 -14.25 17.51
CA LYS A 32 -26.80 -15.10 18.00
C LYS A 32 -27.06 -16.56 17.60
N ILE A 33 -26.09 -17.20 16.94
CA ILE A 33 -25.89 -18.66 17.04
C ILE A 33 -24.39 -18.93 17.18
N CYS A 34 -24.02 -19.75 18.17
CA CYS A 34 -22.69 -20.34 18.31
C CYS A 34 -22.85 -21.77 18.84
N HIS A 35 -23.02 -22.74 17.95
CA HIS A 35 -22.94 -24.17 18.27
C HIS A 35 -22.25 -24.94 17.11
N PRO A 36 -21.67 -26.11 17.40
CA PRO A 36 -20.73 -26.80 16.51
C PRO A 36 -21.45 -27.65 15.45
N PRO A 37 -20.66 -28.36 14.61
CA PRO A 37 -20.48 -27.97 13.22
C PRO A 37 -21.81 -27.98 12.44
N ILE A 38 -22.03 -26.91 11.68
CA ILE A 38 -23.22 -26.71 10.86
C ILE A 38 -23.03 -27.46 9.52
N THR A 39 -24.05 -28.21 9.08
CA THR A 39 -24.00 -28.99 7.83
C THR A 39 -24.03 -28.09 6.58
N THR A 40 -23.54 -28.62 5.45
CA THR A 40 -23.43 -27.93 4.15
C THR A 40 -24.75 -27.34 3.65
N GLU A 41 -25.89 -27.96 3.97
CA GLU A 41 -27.21 -27.48 3.59
C GLU A 41 -27.58 -26.17 4.29
N ILE A 42 -27.24 -26.03 5.57
CA ILE A 42 -27.49 -24.82 6.36
C ILE A 42 -26.51 -23.70 5.93
N HIS A 43 -25.28 -24.04 5.55
CA HIS A 43 -24.34 -23.08 4.94
C HIS A 43 -24.94 -22.45 3.66
N ASN A 44 -25.48 -23.28 2.76
CA ASN A 44 -26.11 -22.79 1.53
C ASN A 44 -27.36 -21.93 1.80
N PHE A 45 -28.18 -22.31 2.81
CA PHE A 45 -29.36 -21.54 3.21
C PHE A 45 -29.01 -20.16 3.79
N LEU A 46 -27.95 -20.06 4.58
CA LEU A 46 -27.45 -18.79 5.13
C LEU A 46 -26.83 -17.90 4.05
N SER A 47 -26.09 -18.47 3.08
CA SER A 47 -25.55 -17.73 1.94
C SER A 47 -26.65 -17.17 1.01
N TYR A 48 -27.76 -17.88 0.83
CA TYR A 48 -28.94 -17.39 0.10
C TYR A 48 -29.60 -16.18 0.79
N LEU A 49 -29.70 -16.21 2.13
CA LEU A 49 -30.21 -15.08 2.92
C LEU A 49 -29.26 -13.87 2.91
N ALA A 50 -27.94 -14.10 2.98
CA ALA A 50 -26.93 -13.04 2.94
C ALA A 50 -27.01 -12.20 1.66
N ASN A 51 -27.12 -12.86 0.49
CA ASN A 51 -27.28 -12.20 -0.82
C ASN A 51 -28.57 -11.37 -0.94
N ARG A 52 -29.60 -11.66 -0.14
CA ARG A 52 -30.89 -10.97 -0.20
C ARG A 52 -31.06 -9.84 0.83
N GLN A 53 -30.22 -9.78 1.87
CA GLN A 53 -30.37 -8.85 3.00
C GLN A 53 -29.11 -8.04 3.38
N ARG A 54 -27.96 -8.20 2.70
CA ARG A 54 -26.69 -7.48 3.02
C ARG A 54 -26.24 -7.63 4.49
N LEU A 55 -26.26 -8.86 5.01
CA LEU A 55 -25.78 -9.19 6.35
C LEU A 55 -24.40 -9.87 6.29
N PHE A 56 -23.45 -9.39 7.10
CA PHE A 56 -22.12 -9.99 7.25
C PHE A 56 -22.12 -11.09 8.32
N PHE A 57 -21.69 -12.29 7.96
CA PHE A 57 -21.42 -13.39 8.89
C PHE A 57 -19.92 -13.47 9.22
N PHE A 58 -19.58 -13.93 10.43
CA PHE A 58 -18.21 -14.00 10.90
C PHE A 58 -17.83 -15.37 11.45
N PHE A 59 -16.69 -15.86 10.96
CA PHE A 59 -15.98 -17.03 11.48
C PHE A 59 -14.72 -16.58 12.22
N CYS A 60 -14.31 -17.33 13.24
CA CYS A 60 -13.04 -17.17 13.93
C CYS A 60 -12.25 -18.45 13.69
N ASP A 61 -11.10 -18.35 13.02
CA ASP A 61 -10.28 -19.51 12.68
C ASP A 61 -9.29 -19.83 13.82
N ASP A 62 -9.11 -21.12 14.11
CA ASP A 62 -8.22 -21.61 15.18
C ASP A 62 -6.74 -21.26 14.91
N THR A 63 -6.39 -20.89 13.68
CA THR A 63 -5.04 -20.51 13.24
C THR A 63 -4.54 -19.14 13.74
N CYS A 64 -5.42 -18.15 13.99
CA CYS A 64 -5.00 -16.81 14.48
C CYS A 64 -4.53 -16.85 15.95
N SER A 65 -5.20 -17.67 16.78
CA SER A 65 -4.98 -17.81 18.21
C SER A 65 -3.51 -18.12 18.63
N PRO A 66 -2.79 -19.09 18.01
CA PRO A 66 -1.39 -19.35 18.33
C PRO A 66 -0.45 -18.23 17.85
N ARG A 67 -0.58 -17.76 16.60
CA ARG A 67 0.29 -16.73 16.02
C ARG A 67 0.28 -15.43 16.83
N LEU A 68 -0.90 -15.05 17.32
CA LEU A 68 -1.08 -13.88 18.18
C LEU A 68 -0.45 -14.04 19.59
N ARG A 69 -0.27 -15.27 20.10
CA ARG A 69 0.49 -15.50 21.34
C ARG A 69 1.99 -15.30 21.10
N THR A 70 2.53 -15.84 20.00
CA THR A 70 3.93 -15.67 19.60
C THR A 70 4.29 -14.19 19.46
N LEU A 71 3.49 -13.41 18.70
CA LEU A 71 3.77 -11.99 18.51
C LEU A 71 3.77 -11.18 19.82
N ARG A 72 2.92 -11.53 20.80
CA ARG A 72 2.96 -10.89 22.13
C ARG A 72 4.23 -11.20 22.91
N GLN A 73 4.78 -12.41 22.78
CA GLN A 73 6.05 -12.78 23.40
C GLN A 73 7.23 -12.04 22.76
N CYS A 74 7.14 -11.74 21.45
CA CYS A 74 8.09 -10.91 20.73
C CYS A 74 8.07 -9.43 21.18
N VAL A 75 6.88 -8.81 21.22
CA VAL A 75 6.72 -7.39 21.57
C VAL A 75 7.03 -7.10 23.04
N ALA A 76 6.84 -8.09 23.94
CA ALA A 76 7.11 -7.95 25.37
C ALA A 76 8.62 -7.99 25.75
N GLY A 77 9.55 -8.05 24.79
CA GLY A 77 11.01 -8.08 25.06
C GLY A 77 11.56 -9.41 25.56
N ASP A 78 10.73 -10.25 26.18
CA ASP A 78 11.07 -11.59 26.72
C ASP A 78 11.25 -12.70 25.65
N GLY A 79 11.19 -12.37 24.36
CA GLY A 79 11.12 -13.35 23.26
C GLY A 79 12.25 -14.39 23.29
N SER A 80 13.48 -13.97 23.58
CA SER A 80 14.65 -14.87 23.68
C SER A 80 14.53 -15.90 24.81
N VAL A 81 13.89 -15.56 25.92
CA VAL A 81 13.71 -16.42 27.09
C VAL A 81 12.53 -17.39 26.91
N LYS A 82 11.50 -16.98 26.16
CA LYS A 82 10.24 -17.76 26.01
C LYS A 82 10.11 -18.55 24.70
N LEU A 83 10.82 -18.16 23.64
CA LEU A 83 10.77 -18.80 22.32
C LEU A 83 12.09 -19.52 21.95
N GLY A 84 13.14 -19.35 22.76
CA GLY A 84 14.43 -20.03 22.61
C GLY A 84 15.29 -19.55 21.43
N PRO A 85 16.32 -20.31 21.03
CA PRO A 85 17.13 -20.02 19.85
C PRO A 85 16.25 -19.99 18.59
N GLY A 86 16.36 -18.93 17.80
CA GLY A 86 15.49 -18.70 16.64
C GLY A 86 14.21 -17.90 16.93
N ALA A 87 14.04 -17.35 18.14
CA ALA A 87 12.96 -16.43 18.49
C ALA A 87 12.73 -15.34 17.42
N ARG A 88 13.79 -14.75 16.86
CA ARG A 88 13.71 -13.73 15.80
C ARG A 88 12.91 -14.22 14.58
N ASN A 89 13.28 -15.36 14.01
CA ASN A 89 12.60 -15.93 12.85
C ASN A 89 11.16 -16.34 13.19
N GLN A 90 10.90 -16.79 14.43
CA GLN A 90 9.54 -17.08 14.89
C GLN A 90 8.69 -15.80 15.00
N CYS A 91 9.29 -14.68 15.42
CA CYS A 91 8.64 -13.37 15.49
C CYS A 91 8.36 -12.79 14.10
N GLU A 92 9.33 -12.85 13.19
CA GLU A 92 9.19 -12.43 11.79
C GLU A 92 8.12 -13.30 11.10
N ASN A 93 8.14 -14.62 11.25
CA ASN A 93 7.10 -15.51 10.71
C ASN A 93 5.71 -15.26 11.32
N ALA A 94 5.61 -15.01 12.63
CA ALA A 94 4.33 -14.68 13.27
C ALA A 94 3.77 -13.34 12.80
N MET A 95 4.65 -12.34 12.59
CA MET A 95 4.28 -11.03 12.07
C MET A 95 3.85 -11.13 10.59
N THR A 96 4.66 -11.74 9.73
CA THR A 96 4.32 -11.97 8.31
C THR A 96 3.02 -12.75 8.18
N ALA A 97 2.82 -13.83 8.94
CA ALA A 97 1.59 -14.62 8.90
C ALA A 97 0.35 -13.90 9.46
N LEU A 98 0.51 -12.84 10.27
CA LEU A 98 -0.58 -11.96 10.72
C LEU A 98 -0.81 -10.77 9.78
N LEU A 99 0.15 -10.46 8.89
CA LEU A 99 0.05 -9.42 7.86
C LEU A 99 -0.44 -9.97 6.51
N SER A 100 -0.08 -11.22 6.16
CA SER A 100 -0.52 -11.89 4.93
C SER A 100 -1.89 -12.58 5.05
N THR A 101 -2.34 -12.87 6.28
CA THR A 101 -3.76 -13.15 6.53
C THR A 101 -4.48 -11.82 6.62
N PRO A 102 -5.60 -11.58 5.93
CA PRO A 102 -6.37 -10.35 6.13
C PRO A 102 -6.77 -10.23 7.61
N LEU A 103 -6.32 -9.16 8.28
CA LEU A 103 -6.54 -8.89 9.72
C LEU A 103 -8.02 -8.95 10.13
N HIS A 104 -8.91 -8.85 9.14
CA HIS A 104 -10.32 -9.22 9.18
C HIS A 104 -10.62 -10.51 9.99
N GLY A 105 -9.76 -11.53 9.93
CA GLY A 105 -9.98 -12.83 10.60
C GLY A 105 -9.81 -12.85 12.12
N CYS A 106 -9.14 -11.85 12.72
CA CYS A 106 -8.84 -11.84 14.15
C CYS A 106 -9.81 -10.90 14.91
N GLN A 107 -11.02 -11.41 15.21
CA GLN A 107 -12.09 -10.63 15.85
C GLN A 107 -12.18 -10.75 17.38
N CYS A 108 -12.70 -9.69 18.01
CA CYS A 108 -13.06 -9.68 19.43
C CYS A 108 -14.56 -9.90 19.64
N LYS A 109 -14.92 -10.97 20.35
CA LYS A 109 -16.31 -11.31 20.65
C LYS A 109 -16.82 -10.58 21.89
N ARG A 110 -17.91 -9.82 21.74
CA ARG A 110 -18.60 -9.13 22.84
C ARG A 110 -18.96 -10.10 23.97
N GLY A 111 -18.58 -9.78 25.20
CA GLY A 111 -18.80 -10.61 26.40
C GLY A 111 -17.75 -11.71 26.64
N MET A 112 -16.63 -11.76 25.91
CA MET A 112 -15.57 -12.74 26.18
C MET A 112 -14.78 -12.39 27.46
N LYS A 113 -14.32 -13.39 28.22
CA LYS A 113 -13.59 -13.22 29.51
C LYS A 113 -12.33 -12.33 29.43
N LYS A 114 -11.80 -12.08 28.22
CA LYS A 114 -10.65 -11.21 27.95
C LYS A 114 -10.93 -10.11 26.91
N GLU A 115 -12.17 -9.61 26.82
CA GLU A 115 -12.62 -8.65 25.81
C GLU A 115 -11.74 -7.39 25.76
N LYS A 116 -11.47 -6.76 26.92
CA LYS A 116 -10.58 -5.59 27.02
C LYS A 116 -9.17 -5.85 26.47
N ASN A 117 -8.57 -7.00 26.79
CA ASN A 117 -7.26 -7.38 26.26
C ASN A 117 -7.33 -7.71 24.76
N CYS A 118 -8.40 -8.35 24.28
CA CYS A 118 -8.58 -8.61 22.86
C CYS A 118 -8.62 -7.29 22.09
N LEU A 119 -9.50 -6.36 22.51
CA LEU A 119 -9.64 -5.05 21.89
C LEU A 119 -8.34 -4.25 21.97
N SER A 120 -7.66 -4.24 23.13
CA SER A 120 -6.35 -3.58 23.27
C SER A 120 -5.33 -4.11 22.27
N ILE A 121 -5.22 -5.44 22.08
CA ILE A 121 -4.26 -6.03 21.14
C ILE A 121 -4.69 -5.86 19.69
N TYR A 122 -5.99 -5.94 19.38
CA TYR A 122 -6.53 -5.61 18.06
C TYR A 122 -6.17 -4.16 17.71
N TRP A 123 -6.48 -3.20 18.58
CA TRP A 123 -6.19 -1.79 18.35
C TRP A 123 -4.69 -1.49 18.33
N SER A 124 -3.85 -2.11 19.16
CA SER A 124 -2.39 -1.93 19.08
C SER A 124 -1.84 -2.43 17.73
N LEU A 125 -2.29 -3.59 17.24
CA LEU A 125 -1.86 -4.10 15.93
C LEU A 125 -2.39 -3.23 14.79
N HIS A 126 -3.68 -2.90 14.82
CA HIS A 126 -4.34 -2.05 13.84
C HIS A 126 -3.72 -0.65 13.81
N GLN A 127 -3.38 -0.06 14.95
CA GLN A 127 -2.70 1.23 15.04
C GLN A 127 -1.24 1.14 14.55
N SER A 128 -0.54 0.04 14.82
CA SER A 128 0.80 -0.23 14.24
C SER A 128 0.79 -0.56 12.74
N VAL A 129 -0.37 -0.89 12.16
CA VAL A 129 -0.51 -1.18 10.71
C VAL A 129 -1.08 0.03 9.96
N LEU A 130 -1.97 0.81 10.57
CA LEU A 130 -2.58 2.01 9.97
C LEU A 130 -1.69 3.26 10.04
N HIS A 131 -0.85 3.42 11.08
CA HIS A 131 0.08 4.57 11.16
C HIS A 131 1.45 4.30 10.51
N VAL A 132 1.65 3.13 9.91
CA VAL A 132 2.89 2.79 9.20
C VAL A 132 2.79 3.20 7.74
N ASN A 133 3.34 4.37 7.44
CA ASN A 133 3.55 4.85 6.09
C ASN A 133 4.59 3.95 5.39
N ARG A 134 4.14 3.01 4.55
CA ARG A 134 5.01 2.01 3.91
C ARG A 134 6.10 2.66 3.05
N CYS A 135 5.78 3.75 2.37
CA CYS A 135 6.77 4.52 1.58
C CYS A 135 7.87 5.14 2.45
N LEU A 136 7.58 5.48 3.72
CA LEU A 136 8.58 5.96 4.68
C LEU A 136 9.49 4.82 5.14
N ASP A 137 8.96 3.61 5.33
CA ASP A 137 9.76 2.45 5.73
C ASP A 137 10.65 1.95 4.59
N ALA A 138 10.14 1.88 3.35
CA ALA A 138 10.95 1.67 2.15
C ALA A 138 12.09 2.71 2.04
N ALA A 139 11.78 3.98 2.34
CA ALA A 139 12.78 5.05 2.38
C ALA A 139 13.80 4.91 3.51
N LYS A 140 13.49 4.22 4.63
CA LYS A 140 14.46 3.85 5.67
C LYS A 140 15.30 2.66 5.23
N ALA A 141 14.69 1.61 4.69
CA ALA A 141 15.38 0.40 4.22
C ALA A 141 16.46 0.74 3.17
N CYS A 142 16.10 1.54 2.16
CA CYS A 142 17.04 2.05 1.17
C CYS A 142 18.13 2.97 1.75
N ASN A 143 17.89 3.63 2.90
CA ASN A 143 18.89 4.47 3.56
C ASN A 143 19.86 3.65 4.45
N ILE A 144 19.57 2.38 4.73
CA ILE A 144 20.43 1.45 5.46
C ILE A 144 21.34 0.67 4.49
N ASP A 145 20.84 0.32 3.30
CA ASP A 145 21.66 -0.29 2.25
C ASP A 145 22.58 0.74 1.56
N GLU A 146 23.89 0.49 1.57
CA GLU A 146 24.89 1.40 1.00
C GLU A 146 24.69 1.65 -0.50
N THR A 147 24.26 0.63 -1.26
CA THR A 147 24.09 0.75 -2.71
C THR A 147 22.86 1.59 -3.05
N CYS A 148 21.73 1.29 -2.42
CA CYS A 148 20.48 2.03 -2.58
C CYS A 148 20.65 3.48 -2.11
N GLN A 149 21.20 3.71 -0.91
CA GLN A 149 21.43 5.05 -0.35
C GLN A 149 22.29 5.90 -1.29
N LYS A 150 23.40 5.34 -1.79
CA LYS A 150 24.36 6.04 -2.66
C LYS A 150 23.73 6.42 -3.99
N ILE A 151 23.10 5.48 -4.70
CA ILE A 151 22.52 5.74 -6.02
C ILE A 151 21.26 6.60 -5.90
N ARG A 152 20.49 6.47 -4.81
CA ARG A 152 19.38 7.37 -4.47
C ARG A 152 19.85 8.82 -4.31
N THR A 153 20.89 9.03 -3.52
CA THR A 153 21.48 10.36 -3.30
C THR A 153 22.00 10.95 -4.62
N GLU A 154 22.60 10.13 -5.49
CA GLU A 154 23.06 10.54 -6.82
C GLU A 154 21.91 11.07 -7.69
N TYR A 155 20.80 10.34 -7.86
CA TYR A 155 19.70 10.82 -8.71
C TYR A 155 18.98 12.03 -8.08
N VAL A 156 18.74 12.03 -6.77
CA VAL A 156 18.11 13.16 -6.08
C VAL A 156 18.93 14.44 -6.27
N SER A 157 20.26 14.36 -6.13
CA SER A 157 21.14 15.50 -6.39
C SER A 157 21.11 15.98 -7.85
N ALA A 158 21.02 15.04 -8.82
CA ALA A 158 20.95 15.37 -10.24
C ALA A 158 19.61 16.01 -10.67
N CYS A 159 18.52 15.71 -9.94
CA CYS A 159 17.19 16.22 -10.22
C CYS A 159 16.85 17.52 -9.48
N ILE A 160 17.45 17.77 -8.31
CA ILE A 160 17.22 19.00 -7.51
C ILE A 160 18.17 20.15 -7.88
N GLN A 161 19.36 19.87 -8.44
CA GLN A 161 20.33 20.93 -8.80
C GLN A 161 19.76 21.89 -9.87
N PRO A 162 19.60 23.20 -9.55
CA PRO A 162 19.14 24.19 -10.52
C PRO A 162 20.11 24.31 -11.70
N SER A 163 19.57 24.40 -12.92
CA SER A 163 20.40 24.58 -14.12
C SER A 163 20.28 26.02 -14.63
N ALA A 164 21.35 26.80 -14.47
CA ALA A 164 21.45 28.18 -14.97
C ALA A 164 21.22 28.33 -16.49
N ARG A 165 21.13 27.23 -17.26
CA ARG A 165 20.84 27.20 -18.70
C ARG A 165 19.62 26.36 -19.10
N SER A 166 18.95 25.67 -18.18
CA SER A 166 17.96 24.63 -18.53
C SER A 166 16.64 24.70 -17.74
N GLY A 167 16.41 25.79 -17.01
CA GLY A 167 15.22 25.93 -16.15
C GLY A 167 15.41 25.24 -14.80
N PRO A 168 14.36 24.59 -14.23
CA PRO A 168 14.36 24.16 -12.83
C PRO A 168 15.43 23.10 -12.51
N CYS A 169 15.85 22.30 -13.50
CA CYS A 169 16.89 21.28 -13.33
C CYS A 169 17.57 20.93 -14.67
N ASN A 170 18.61 20.11 -14.63
CA ASN A 170 19.15 19.45 -15.83
C ASN A 170 18.41 18.11 -16.07
N ARG A 171 17.24 18.17 -16.73
CA ARG A 171 16.39 16.98 -16.98
C ARG A 171 17.11 15.82 -17.67
N PRO A 172 17.97 16.00 -18.70
CA PRO A 172 18.76 14.91 -19.26
C PRO A 172 19.68 14.21 -18.25
N ARG A 173 20.31 14.97 -17.33
CA ARG A 173 21.17 14.42 -16.26
C ARG A 173 20.34 13.69 -15.20
N CYS A 174 19.22 14.27 -14.77
CA CYS A 174 18.25 13.64 -13.87
C CYS A 174 17.76 12.30 -14.43
N ASN A 175 17.26 12.28 -15.67
CA ASN A 175 16.76 11.08 -16.34
C ASN A 175 17.84 10.01 -16.51
N LYS A 176 19.11 10.38 -16.77
CA LYS A 176 20.23 9.43 -16.79
C LYS A 176 20.49 8.80 -15.42
N ALA A 177 20.38 9.58 -14.34
CA ALA A 177 20.57 9.09 -12.98
C ALA A 177 19.38 8.24 -12.49
N LEU A 178 18.14 8.59 -12.87
CA LEU A 178 16.95 7.76 -12.60
C LEU A 178 17.05 6.39 -13.29
N ARG A 179 17.41 6.32 -14.57
CA ARG A 179 17.66 5.03 -15.24
C ARG A 179 18.72 4.21 -14.50
N LYS A 180 19.84 4.84 -14.10
CA LYS A 180 20.88 4.18 -13.29
C LYS A 180 20.33 3.63 -11.96
N PHE A 181 19.40 4.32 -11.31
CA PHE A 181 18.77 3.86 -10.06
C PHE A 181 17.96 2.58 -10.29
N PHE A 182 17.00 2.59 -11.21
CA PHE A 182 16.16 1.43 -11.51
C PHE A 182 16.91 0.28 -12.20
N ASP A 183 18.03 0.54 -12.89
CA ASP A 183 18.88 -0.50 -13.51
C ASP A 183 19.90 -1.13 -12.56
N ARG A 184 20.17 -0.56 -11.38
CA ARG A 184 21.29 -0.98 -10.49
C ARG A 184 20.91 -1.27 -9.04
N VAL A 185 19.81 -0.72 -8.56
CA VAL A 185 19.30 -1.02 -7.22
C VAL A 185 18.35 -2.22 -7.32
N PRO A 186 18.43 -3.22 -6.42
CA PRO A 186 17.54 -4.39 -6.46
C PRO A 186 16.05 -4.02 -6.47
N PRO A 187 15.20 -4.79 -7.20
CA PRO A 187 13.75 -4.60 -7.21
C PRO A 187 13.12 -4.49 -5.84
N ASP A 188 13.60 -5.25 -4.85
CA ASP A 188 13.11 -5.25 -3.47
C ASP A 188 13.10 -3.83 -2.85
N TYR A 189 14.07 -2.97 -3.18
CA TYR A 189 14.06 -1.57 -2.73
C TYR A 189 13.32 -0.64 -3.69
N THR A 190 13.48 -0.81 -5.00
CA THR A 190 12.91 0.14 -5.98
C THR A 190 11.39 0.00 -6.10
N HIS A 191 10.87 -1.22 -5.98
CA HIS A 191 9.44 -1.51 -5.97
C HIS A 191 8.79 -1.06 -4.67
N GLU A 192 9.41 -1.33 -3.50
CA GLU A 192 8.90 -0.81 -2.21
C GLU A 192 8.85 0.73 -2.17
N LEU A 193 9.80 1.43 -2.80
CA LEU A 193 9.83 2.89 -2.86
C LEU A 193 8.79 3.51 -3.81
N LEU A 194 8.39 2.78 -4.85
CA LEU A 194 7.53 3.31 -5.92
C LEU A 194 6.08 2.83 -5.82
N PHE A 195 5.86 1.58 -5.44
CA PHE A 195 4.54 0.92 -5.41
C PHE A 195 4.02 0.69 -3.99
N CYS A 196 4.62 1.31 -2.97
CA CYS A 196 4.15 1.25 -1.59
C CYS A 196 2.63 1.57 -1.47
N PRO A 197 1.85 0.76 -0.74
CA PRO A 197 0.44 1.04 -0.52
C PRO A 197 0.27 2.20 0.48
N CYS A 198 -0.77 3.01 0.27
CA CYS A 198 -1.03 4.22 1.03
C CYS A 198 -2.48 4.33 1.47
N THR A 199 -2.68 4.78 2.71
CA THR A 199 -3.98 5.01 3.35
C THR A 199 -4.32 6.50 3.51
N ASP A 200 -3.33 7.39 3.31
CA ASP A 200 -3.48 8.84 3.39
C ASP A 200 -2.77 9.56 2.23
N THR A 201 -3.15 10.83 2.02
CA THR A 201 -2.60 11.67 0.95
C THR A 201 -1.13 12.05 1.15
N ALA A 202 -0.62 12.02 2.39
CA ALA A 202 0.78 12.32 2.69
C ALA A 202 1.71 11.17 2.26
N CYS A 203 1.25 9.93 2.38
CA CYS A 203 1.86 8.73 1.82
C CYS A 203 1.78 8.76 0.28
N ALA A 204 0.61 9.03 -0.29
CA ALA A 204 0.43 9.09 -1.74
C ALA A 204 1.30 10.17 -2.39
N GLU A 205 1.41 11.36 -1.77
CA GLU A 205 2.33 12.40 -2.24
C GLU A 205 3.80 11.99 -2.08
N ARG A 206 4.19 11.34 -0.97
CA ARG A 206 5.55 10.78 -0.81
C ARG A 206 5.88 9.80 -1.94
N ARG A 207 4.93 8.94 -2.32
CA ARG A 207 5.04 7.98 -3.42
C ARG A 207 5.20 8.69 -4.78
N ARG A 208 4.35 9.68 -5.07
CA ARG A 208 4.40 10.51 -6.28
C ARG A 208 5.72 11.30 -6.42
N GLN A 209 6.33 11.68 -5.30
CA GLN A 209 7.60 12.42 -5.23
C GLN A 209 8.84 11.54 -5.40
N THR A 210 8.75 10.20 -5.39
CA THR A 210 9.90 9.27 -5.46
C THR A 210 10.85 9.56 -6.63
N ILE A 211 10.32 9.97 -7.79
CA ILE A 211 11.10 10.27 -9.01
C ILE A 211 11.44 11.76 -9.21
N VAL A 212 11.13 12.64 -8.26
CA VAL A 212 11.25 14.11 -8.37
C VAL A 212 10.48 14.67 -9.59
N PRO A 213 9.14 14.59 -9.59
CA PRO A 213 8.31 14.85 -10.76
C PRO A 213 8.47 16.25 -11.35
N SER A 214 8.72 17.27 -10.53
CA SER A 214 8.97 18.66 -10.96
C SER A 214 10.20 18.83 -11.87
N CYS A 215 11.06 17.82 -11.94
CA CYS A 215 12.21 17.77 -12.85
C CYS A 215 12.09 16.67 -13.92
N SER A 216 11.65 15.46 -13.55
CA SER A 216 11.70 14.26 -14.39
C SER A 216 10.42 13.98 -15.18
N TYR A 217 9.28 14.50 -14.73
CA TYR A 217 7.94 14.13 -15.20
C TYR A 217 7.17 15.34 -15.74
N GLU A 218 6.89 16.32 -14.89
CA GLU A 218 6.11 17.53 -15.19
C GLU A 218 6.86 18.45 -16.18
N ASP A 219 6.12 19.16 -17.03
CA ASP A 219 6.61 20.22 -17.91
C ASP A 219 5.49 21.27 -18.06
N LYS A 220 5.81 22.48 -18.55
CA LYS A 220 4.86 23.60 -18.63
C LYS A 220 3.61 23.26 -19.43
N ASP A 221 3.80 22.57 -20.55
CA ASP A 221 2.75 22.15 -21.46
C ASP A 221 2.52 20.64 -21.38
N LYS A 222 1.28 20.18 -21.61
CA LYS A 222 0.98 18.75 -21.78
C LYS A 222 0.93 18.40 -23.27
N PRO A 223 2.01 17.84 -23.85
CA PRO A 223 2.07 17.51 -25.28
C PRO A 223 1.06 16.40 -25.66
N ASN A 224 0.83 16.22 -26.95
CA ASN A 224 0.02 15.10 -27.42
C ASN A 224 0.71 13.75 -27.13
N CYS A 225 -0.02 12.78 -26.57
CA CYS A 225 0.56 11.47 -26.22
C CYS A 225 1.13 10.70 -27.42
N LEU A 226 0.49 10.76 -28.58
CA LEU A 226 0.99 10.11 -29.79
C LEU A 226 2.27 10.78 -30.32
N ALA A 227 2.46 12.08 -30.07
CA ALA A 227 3.72 12.76 -30.39
C ALA A 227 4.86 12.28 -29.47
N GLN A 228 4.61 12.15 -28.16
CA GLN A 228 5.59 11.58 -27.21
C GLN A 228 5.91 10.12 -27.54
N LEU A 229 4.91 9.32 -27.90
CA LEU A 229 5.09 7.93 -28.34
C LEU A 229 5.91 7.83 -29.64
N ARG A 230 5.75 8.75 -30.60
CA ARG A 230 6.59 8.82 -31.81
C ARG A 230 8.05 9.10 -31.48
N ILE A 231 8.31 10.05 -30.57
CA ILE A 231 9.68 10.35 -30.11
C ILE A 231 10.28 9.14 -29.39
N CYS A 232 9.51 8.48 -28.50
CA CYS A 232 9.94 7.25 -27.84
C CYS A 232 10.25 6.11 -28.82
N LYS A 233 9.42 5.93 -29.86
CA LYS A 233 9.67 4.91 -30.90
C LYS A 233 10.89 5.22 -31.78
N ALA A 234 11.32 6.48 -31.88
CA ALA A 234 12.56 6.85 -32.55
C ALA A 234 13.81 6.49 -31.72
N ASP A 235 13.78 6.74 -30.41
CA ASP A 235 14.84 6.34 -29.49
C ASP A 235 14.90 4.81 -29.30
N TYR A 236 16.10 4.22 -29.38
CA TYR A 236 16.26 2.76 -29.34
C TYR A 236 16.02 2.17 -27.95
N VAL A 237 16.35 2.90 -26.88
CA VAL A 237 16.14 2.45 -25.49
C VAL A 237 14.66 2.51 -25.15
N CYS A 238 14.03 3.66 -25.42
CA CYS A 238 12.61 3.90 -25.15
C CYS A 238 11.73 2.94 -25.95
N ARG A 239 12.01 2.74 -27.26
CA ARG A 239 11.31 1.74 -28.08
C ARG A 239 11.40 0.33 -27.49
N SER A 240 12.57 -0.08 -26.99
CA SER A 240 12.77 -1.40 -26.40
C SER A 240 12.01 -1.57 -25.08
N ARG A 241 12.13 -0.60 -24.16
CA ARG A 241 11.42 -0.61 -22.87
C ARG A 241 9.90 -0.53 -23.05
N TRP A 242 9.42 0.25 -24.02
CA TRP A 242 8.01 0.30 -24.39
C TRP A 242 7.50 -1.04 -24.92
N ALA A 243 8.25 -1.72 -25.80
CA ALA A 243 7.86 -3.04 -26.29
C ALA A 243 7.81 -4.10 -25.17
N GLN A 244 8.77 -4.06 -24.24
CA GLN A 244 8.76 -4.92 -23.05
C GLN A 244 7.53 -4.67 -22.17
N PHE A 245 7.21 -3.40 -21.90
CA PHE A 245 6.03 -3.00 -21.13
C PHE A 245 4.71 -3.44 -21.79
N GLN A 246 4.57 -3.25 -23.11
CA GLN A 246 3.39 -3.74 -23.84
C GLN A 246 3.24 -5.26 -23.79
N TYR A 247 4.34 -6.01 -23.65
CA TYR A 247 4.31 -7.46 -23.52
C TYR A 247 3.99 -7.87 -22.08
N ASP A 248 4.87 -7.57 -21.11
CA ASP A 248 4.75 -8.06 -19.72
C ASP A 248 3.52 -7.52 -18.98
N CYS A 249 3.11 -6.28 -19.29
CA CYS A 249 1.91 -5.66 -18.71
C CYS A 249 0.67 -5.80 -19.59
N GLN A 250 0.59 -6.83 -20.45
CA GLN A 250 -0.61 -7.07 -21.24
C GLN A 250 -1.77 -7.51 -20.30
N PRO A 251 -2.89 -6.74 -20.23
CA PRO A 251 -4.02 -7.10 -19.37
C PRO A 251 -4.73 -8.37 -19.85
N SER A 252 -5.29 -9.11 -18.91
CA SER A 252 -6.10 -10.32 -19.14
C SER A 252 -7.02 -10.60 -17.97
N ASP A 253 -8.33 -10.38 -18.16
CA ASP A 253 -9.38 -10.66 -17.15
C ASP A 253 -9.51 -12.16 -16.79
N LEU A 254 -8.89 -13.04 -17.59
CA LEU A 254 -8.84 -14.48 -17.36
C LEU A 254 -7.67 -14.90 -16.44
N SER A 255 -6.74 -13.99 -16.14
CA SER A 255 -5.56 -14.24 -15.29
C SER A 255 -5.84 -13.88 -13.85
N ALA A 256 -5.42 -14.74 -12.92
CA ALA A 256 -5.50 -14.47 -11.48
C ALA A 256 -4.64 -13.28 -11.03
N SER A 257 -3.62 -12.88 -11.82
CA SER A 257 -2.76 -11.73 -11.53
C SER A 257 -3.07 -10.49 -12.39
N GLY A 258 -4.19 -10.49 -13.14
CA GLY A 258 -4.53 -9.47 -14.14
C GLY A 258 -3.60 -9.41 -15.38
N CYS A 259 -2.41 -10.01 -15.31
CA CYS A 259 -1.40 -10.04 -16.36
C CYS A 259 -1.50 -11.32 -17.19
N LYS A 260 -1.51 -11.20 -18.51
CA LYS A 260 -1.58 -12.34 -19.43
C LYS A 260 -0.44 -13.35 -19.29
N GLN A 261 0.74 -12.89 -18.88
CA GLN A 261 1.95 -13.70 -18.65
C GLN A 261 1.99 -14.31 -17.24
N GLU A 262 0.98 -14.05 -16.39
CA GLU A 262 0.91 -14.48 -14.98
C GLU A 262 2.13 -14.04 -14.14
N ASN A 263 2.85 -13.00 -14.59
CA ASN A 263 4.09 -12.52 -13.98
C ASN A 263 4.03 -11.01 -13.71
N TYR A 264 3.31 -10.65 -12.65
CA TYR A 264 3.21 -9.27 -12.16
C TYR A 264 4.59 -8.64 -11.88
N GLY A 265 5.56 -9.42 -11.38
CA GLY A 265 6.92 -8.93 -11.13
C GLY A 265 7.67 -8.48 -12.39
N ALA A 266 7.48 -9.17 -13.52
CA ALA A 266 7.99 -8.74 -14.82
C ALA A 266 7.32 -7.43 -15.28
N CYS A 267 6.00 -7.30 -15.09
CA CYS A 267 5.30 -6.06 -15.41
C CYS A 267 5.84 -4.86 -14.60
N LEU A 268 6.05 -5.00 -13.29
CA LEU A 268 6.64 -3.93 -12.47
C LEU A 268 8.06 -3.54 -12.92
N LEU A 269 8.87 -4.51 -13.33
CA LEU A 269 10.21 -4.28 -13.89
C LEU A 269 10.14 -3.57 -15.26
N ALA A 270 9.16 -3.90 -16.09
CA ALA A 270 8.94 -3.26 -17.38
C ALA A 270 8.43 -1.82 -17.21
N TYR A 271 7.51 -1.57 -16.26
CA TYR A 271 7.01 -0.24 -15.89
C TYR A 271 8.15 0.65 -15.36
N THR A 272 8.93 0.18 -14.39
CA THR A 272 10.07 0.95 -13.84
C THR A 272 11.14 1.22 -14.91
N GLY A 273 11.30 0.30 -15.87
CA GLY A 273 12.14 0.48 -17.05
C GLY A 273 11.76 1.63 -17.99
N LEU A 274 10.55 2.19 -17.89
CA LEU A 274 10.15 3.40 -18.64
C LEU A 274 10.61 4.70 -17.95
N ILE A 275 11.04 4.66 -16.69
CA ILE A 275 11.35 5.86 -15.91
C ILE A 275 12.68 6.47 -16.37
N GLY A 276 12.67 7.79 -16.62
CA GLY A 276 13.78 8.49 -17.25
C GLY A 276 13.82 8.34 -18.78
N SER A 277 12.73 7.85 -19.41
CA SER A 277 12.50 7.90 -20.85
C SER A 277 11.59 9.08 -21.25
N THR A 278 11.32 9.24 -22.55
CA THR A 278 10.37 10.23 -23.07
C THR A 278 8.94 10.01 -22.54
N ILE A 279 8.54 8.75 -22.30
CA ILE A 279 7.20 8.39 -21.80
C ILE A 279 7.25 7.95 -20.33
N THR A 280 8.12 8.60 -19.52
CA THR A 280 8.22 8.35 -18.08
C THR A 280 6.84 8.43 -17.42
N PRO A 281 6.34 7.34 -16.81
CA PRO A 281 5.06 7.35 -16.12
C PRO A 281 5.23 7.82 -14.66
N ASN A 282 4.17 8.38 -14.08
CA ASN A 282 4.05 8.62 -12.65
C ASN A 282 2.57 8.55 -12.22
N TYR A 283 2.31 8.54 -10.91
CA TYR A 283 0.98 8.79 -10.36
C TYR A 283 0.47 10.17 -10.80
N LEU A 284 -0.76 10.19 -11.31
CA LEU A 284 -1.37 11.40 -11.90
C LEU A 284 -1.79 12.41 -10.82
N ASP A 285 -2.14 11.93 -9.64
CA ASP A 285 -2.57 12.69 -8.47
C ASP A 285 -2.15 11.98 -7.15
N ASN A 286 -2.68 12.40 -6.01
CA ASN A 286 -2.41 11.81 -4.69
C ASN A 286 -3.67 11.27 -3.96
N SER A 287 -4.75 11.03 -4.71
CA SER A 287 -6.02 10.46 -4.23
C SER A 287 -6.39 9.15 -4.93
N THR A 288 -5.85 8.89 -6.12
CA THR A 288 -6.01 7.66 -6.91
C THR A 288 -4.67 6.93 -7.05
N SER A 289 -4.72 5.67 -7.50
CA SER A 289 -3.53 4.92 -7.94
C SER A 289 -3.30 5.04 -9.45
N ASN A 290 -3.98 5.94 -10.15
CA ASN A 290 -3.89 6.05 -11.60
C ASN A 290 -2.50 6.55 -12.00
N VAL A 291 -1.85 5.83 -12.91
CA VAL A 291 -0.54 6.16 -13.45
C VAL A 291 -0.63 6.55 -14.92
N GLY A 292 0.35 7.31 -15.40
CA GLY A 292 0.47 7.64 -16.82
C GLY A 292 1.65 8.56 -17.14
N PRO A 293 1.98 8.73 -18.43
CA PRO A 293 2.99 9.68 -18.89
C PRO A 293 2.47 11.14 -18.91
N TRP A 294 3.38 12.12 -18.88
CA TRP A 294 3.02 13.54 -18.94
C TRP A 294 2.61 13.98 -20.36
N CYS A 295 1.36 13.70 -20.71
CA CYS A 295 0.77 14.08 -22.00
C CYS A 295 -0.75 14.21 -21.89
N SER A 296 -1.41 14.58 -22.99
CA SER A 296 -2.87 14.52 -23.12
C SER A 296 -3.31 14.09 -24.52
N CYS A 297 -4.55 13.64 -24.66
CA CYS A 297 -5.18 13.38 -25.96
C CYS A 297 -5.98 14.59 -26.49
N ALA A 298 -5.94 15.75 -25.82
CA ALA A 298 -6.82 16.89 -26.12
C ALA A 298 -6.77 17.35 -27.58
N ALA A 299 -5.58 17.32 -28.21
CA ALA A 299 -5.33 17.75 -29.58
C ALA A 299 -5.17 16.60 -30.60
N SER A 300 -5.71 15.40 -30.34
CA SER A 300 -5.48 14.22 -31.21
C SER A 300 -6.28 14.19 -32.52
N GLY A 301 -7.31 15.04 -32.68
CA GLY A 301 -8.22 14.98 -33.84
C GLY A 301 -8.79 13.57 -34.06
N ASN A 302 -8.70 13.08 -35.31
CA ASN A 302 -9.15 11.75 -35.71
C ASN A 302 -8.39 10.59 -35.03
N HIS A 303 -7.22 10.84 -34.43
CA HIS A 303 -6.44 9.83 -33.71
C HIS A 303 -6.78 9.79 -32.21
N ARG A 304 -7.99 10.22 -31.80
CA ARG A 304 -8.43 10.25 -30.40
C ARG A 304 -8.42 8.85 -29.78
N GLU A 305 -9.02 7.88 -30.47
CA GLU A 305 -9.14 6.48 -30.05
C GLU A 305 -7.74 5.88 -29.81
N GLN A 306 -6.89 5.88 -30.84
CA GLN A 306 -5.48 5.44 -30.77
C GLN A 306 -4.67 6.10 -29.64
N CYS A 307 -5.02 7.34 -29.26
CA CYS A 307 -4.38 8.04 -28.16
C CYS A 307 -4.89 7.57 -26.79
N ASN A 308 -6.20 7.30 -26.68
CA ASN A 308 -6.81 6.69 -25.49
C ASN A 308 -6.32 5.24 -25.32
N ASP A 309 -6.20 4.46 -26.40
CA ASP A 309 -5.63 3.10 -26.40
C ASP A 309 -4.19 3.09 -25.86
N PHE A 310 -3.39 4.11 -26.18
CA PHE A 310 -2.06 4.27 -25.61
C PHE A 310 -2.10 4.59 -24.10
N LEU A 311 -3.05 5.41 -23.64
CA LEU A 311 -3.15 5.79 -22.24
C LEU A 311 -3.72 4.66 -21.36
N THR A 312 -4.65 3.85 -21.86
CA THR A 312 -5.30 2.75 -21.10
C THR A 312 -4.33 1.66 -20.67
N PHE A 313 -3.21 1.47 -21.40
CA PHE A 313 -2.07 0.65 -20.92
C PHE A 313 -1.51 1.08 -19.55
N PHE A 314 -1.78 2.32 -19.10
CA PHE A 314 -1.29 2.84 -17.82
C PHE A 314 -2.40 2.97 -16.76
N HIS A 315 -3.52 3.64 -17.05
CA HIS A 315 -4.51 4.01 -16.01
C HIS A 315 -5.61 2.96 -15.80
N ASP A 316 -6.05 2.28 -16.85
CA ASP A 316 -7.13 1.28 -16.82
C ASP A 316 -6.58 -0.15 -17.09
N ASN A 317 -5.37 -0.44 -16.59
CA ASN A 317 -4.70 -1.72 -16.82
C ASN A 317 -4.80 -2.61 -15.57
N ILE A 318 -5.59 -3.69 -15.64
CA ILE A 318 -5.79 -4.63 -14.53
C ILE A 318 -4.50 -5.30 -14.05
N CYS A 319 -3.49 -5.45 -14.92
CA CYS A 319 -2.16 -5.97 -14.56
C CYS A 319 -1.32 -4.97 -13.73
N LEU A 320 -1.69 -3.69 -13.67
CA LEU A 320 -1.05 -2.66 -12.85
C LEU A 320 -1.89 -2.23 -11.64
N SER A 321 -3.15 -2.67 -11.54
CA SER A 321 -4.10 -2.22 -10.52
C SER A 321 -4.21 -3.19 -9.33
N GLU A 322 -3.11 -3.36 -8.60
CA GLU A 322 -3.07 -3.92 -7.23
C GLU A 322 -2.10 -3.11 -6.37
#